data_AF-A0A0N4X9W3-F1
#
_entry.id   AF-A0A0N4X9W3-F1
#
_cell.length_a   1.000
_cell.length_b   1.000
_cell.length_c   1.000
_cell.angle_alpha   90.00
_cell.angle_beta   90.00
_cell.angle_gamma   90.00
#
_symmetry.space_group_name_H-M   'P 1'
#
loop_
_entity.id
_entity.type
_entity.pdbx_description
1 polymer ?
#
loop_
_entity_poly.entity_id
_entity_poly.type
_entity_poly.pdbx_seq_one_letter_code
_entity_poly.pdbx_strand_id
1 'polypeptide(L)'
;LRSSYTLLFQRKCIEFALKAKPHRRYIPRNRFQYRVWWFVTSRAFEYVIFLIIVLNTVSLACKHYPSGHRFEYVLDVLNLVFTGVFAFEAFFKIIALNPKNYFGDRWNAFDFIIVLGSFIDIIYGKLSPGATGEAWQEVMLSCSDREEVRCDPLSDDYKRDREARCGVNFAYPYFISFFMLCSFLVINLFVAVIMDNFDYLTRDWSILGPHHLEEFVRLWSEYDPDAKGRIKHLDVVTLLRKISPPLGFGKLCPHRLACKRLVSMNMPLNSDGTVCFNATLFALVRTNLKIYTEGNIDEANEQLRSAIKRIWKRTPVKMLDEVVPPAGKEDDVTVGKFYATFLIQDYFRRFKKRKELEAKGIMPTHTPQAMALQ
;
A
#
# COMPACT_ATOMS: atom_id res chain seq x y z
N LEU A 1 6.87 20.21 23.09
CA LEU A 1 7.08 18.96 22.32
C LEU A 1 5.76 18.39 21.79
N ARG A 2 4.86 17.83 22.62
CA ARG A 2 3.57 17.21 22.16
C ARG A 2 2.69 18.10 21.26
N SER A 3 2.60 19.41 21.54
CA SER A 3 1.85 20.37 20.71
C SER A 3 2.47 20.59 19.31
N SER A 4 3.81 20.64 19.23
CA SER A 4 4.53 20.82 17.96
C SER A 4 4.38 19.60 17.04
N TYR A 5 4.41 18.38 17.60
CA TYR A 5 4.20 17.14 16.83
C TYR A 5 2.78 17.03 16.28
N THR A 6 1.75 17.36 17.09
CA THR A 6 0.35 17.36 16.63
C THR A 6 0.14 18.34 15.48
N LEU A 7 0.71 19.54 15.57
CA LEU A 7 0.63 20.54 14.50
C LEU A 7 1.36 20.09 13.22
N LEU A 8 2.55 19.49 13.34
CA LEU A 8 3.28 18.94 12.20
C LEU A 8 2.50 17.81 11.52
N PHE A 9 1.89 16.94 12.32
CA PHE A 9 1.07 15.84 11.83
C PHE A 9 -0.20 16.32 11.10
N GLN A 10 -0.92 17.29 11.67
CA GLN A 10 -2.07 17.94 11.01
C GLN A 10 -1.66 18.56 9.67
N ARG A 11 -0.51 19.26 9.63
CA ARG A 11 0.03 19.83 8.39
C ARG A 11 0.30 18.76 7.32
N LYS A 12 0.94 17.65 7.67
CA LYS A 12 1.19 16.54 6.73
C LYS A 12 -0.10 15.95 6.18
N CYS A 13 -1.14 15.79 7.00
CA CYS A 13 -2.44 15.26 6.55
C CYS A 13 -3.18 16.23 5.62
N ILE A 14 -3.17 17.53 5.94
CA ILE A 14 -3.73 18.56 5.06
C ILE A 14 -2.96 18.60 3.73
N GLU A 15 -1.64 18.59 3.79
CA GLU A 15 -0.79 18.61 2.61
C GLU A 15 -1.08 17.40 1.70
N PHE A 16 -1.23 16.21 2.28
CA PHE A 16 -1.63 15.02 1.54
C PHE A 16 -3.01 15.22 0.90
N ALA A 17 -4.02 15.67 1.66
CA ALA A 17 -5.36 15.87 1.12
C ALA A 17 -5.44 16.90 -0.02
N LEU A 18 -4.60 17.94 0.03
CA LEU A 18 -4.50 18.96 -1.03
C LEU A 18 -3.76 18.45 -2.27
N LYS A 19 -2.69 17.66 -2.09
CA LYS A 19 -1.82 17.20 -3.20
C LYS A 19 -2.21 15.85 -3.79
N ALA A 20 -3.00 15.05 -3.07
CA ALA A 20 -3.41 13.73 -3.52
C ALA A 20 -4.19 13.82 -4.83
N LYS A 21 -4.01 12.81 -5.69
CA LYS A 21 -4.72 12.65 -6.96
C LYS A 21 -5.46 11.31 -6.95
N PRO A 22 -6.63 11.24 -7.61
CA PRO A 22 -7.33 9.98 -7.78
C PRO A 22 -6.43 8.98 -8.53
N HIS A 23 -6.44 7.74 -8.05
CA HIS A 23 -5.66 6.67 -8.67
C HIS A 23 -6.47 5.99 -9.77
N ARG A 24 -5.89 5.84 -10.96
CA ARG A 24 -6.54 5.17 -12.08
C ARG A 24 -6.46 3.67 -11.91
N ARG A 25 -7.60 2.98 -11.88
CA ARG A 25 -7.67 1.52 -11.82
C ARG A 25 -7.86 0.97 -13.23
N TYR A 26 -6.90 0.18 -13.71
CA TYR A 26 -7.04 -0.46 -15.01
C TYR A 26 -8.09 -1.58 -14.94
N ILE A 27 -9.08 -1.51 -15.83
CA ILE A 27 -10.09 -2.55 -16.03
C ILE A 27 -10.12 -2.87 -17.52
N PRO A 28 -9.85 -4.13 -17.93
CA PRO A 28 -9.85 -4.50 -19.33
C PRO A 28 -11.28 -4.52 -19.91
N ARG A 29 -11.42 -4.10 -21.18
CA ARG A 29 -12.71 -4.09 -21.89
C ARG A 29 -13.05 -5.43 -22.54
N ASN A 30 -12.05 -6.19 -22.97
CA ASN A 30 -12.25 -7.45 -23.68
C ASN A 30 -12.68 -8.55 -22.71
N ARG A 31 -13.67 -9.37 -23.09
CA ARG A 31 -14.27 -10.40 -22.19
C ARG A 31 -13.27 -11.46 -21.74
N PHE A 32 -12.41 -11.93 -22.65
CA PHE A 32 -11.39 -12.92 -22.31
C PHE A 32 -10.36 -12.35 -21.32
N GLN A 33 -9.81 -11.18 -21.65
CA GLN A 33 -8.89 -10.47 -20.78
C GLN A 33 -9.49 -10.13 -19.42
N TYR A 34 -10.79 -9.77 -19.37
CA TYR A 34 -11.51 -9.52 -18.13
C TYR A 34 -11.61 -10.77 -17.25
N ARG A 35 -11.83 -11.96 -17.82
CA ARG A 35 -11.84 -13.22 -17.05
C ARG A 35 -10.47 -13.50 -16.43
N VAL A 36 -9.41 -13.35 -17.21
CA VAL A 36 -8.03 -13.54 -16.73
C VAL A 36 -7.69 -12.50 -15.66
N TRP A 37 -8.03 -11.23 -15.90
CA TRP A 37 -7.85 -10.15 -14.93
C TRP A 37 -8.61 -10.40 -13.63
N TRP A 38 -9.86 -10.84 -13.70
CA TRP A 38 -10.66 -11.15 -12.53
C TRP A 38 -10.07 -12.32 -11.72
N PHE A 39 -9.54 -13.34 -12.40
CA PHE A 39 -8.85 -14.45 -11.76
C PHE A 39 -7.55 -14.01 -11.07
N VAL A 40 -6.68 -13.31 -11.79
CA VAL A 40 -5.36 -12.86 -11.28
C VAL A 40 -5.49 -11.83 -10.17
N THR A 41 -6.51 -10.98 -10.20
CA THR A 41 -6.78 -9.99 -9.13
C THR A 41 -7.62 -10.55 -7.98
N SER A 42 -7.92 -11.85 -7.98
CA SER A 42 -8.67 -12.48 -6.89
C SER A 42 -7.80 -12.71 -5.66
N ARG A 43 -8.39 -12.58 -4.47
CA ARG A 43 -7.70 -12.85 -3.20
C ARG A 43 -7.21 -14.30 -3.09
N ALA A 44 -7.93 -15.25 -3.70
CA ALA A 44 -7.53 -16.65 -3.69
C ALA A 44 -6.21 -16.85 -4.45
N PHE A 45 -6.06 -16.21 -5.61
CA PHE A 45 -4.82 -16.25 -6.38
C PHE A 45 -3.65 -15.63 -5.58
N GLU A 46 -3.86 -14.45 -4.97
CA GLU A 46 -2.86 -13.81 -4.11
C GLU A 46 -2.41 -14.73 -2.95
N TYR A 47 -3.34 -15.38 -2.24
CA TYR A 47 -2.99 -16.29 -1.15
C TYR A 47 -2.25 -17.55 -1.62
N VAL A 48 -2.60 -18.09 -2.80
CA VAL A 48 -1.90 -19.25 -3.38
C VAL A 48 -0.45 -18.88 -3.72
N ILE A 49 -0.21 -17.74 -4.38
CA ILE A 49 1.15 -17.27 -4.67
C ILE A 49 1.93 -17.02 -3.37
N PHE A 50 1.31 -16.37 -2.39
CA PHE A 50 1.94 -16.13 -1.10
C PHE A 50 2.34 -17.44 -0.40
N LEU A 51 1.46 -18.45 -0.40
CA LEU A 51 1.77 -19.77 0.16
C LEU A 51 2.96 -20.43 -0.56
N ILE A 52 3.04 -20.30 -1.88
CA ILE A 52 4.12 -20.86 -2.69
C ILE A 52 5.45 -20.15 -2.40
N ILE A 53 5.45 -18.83 -2.18
CA ILE A 53 6.63 -18.08 -1.73
C ILE A 53 7.12 -18.64 -0.39
N VAL A 54 6.22 -18.83 0.58
CA VAL A 54 6.58 -19.39 1.89
C VAL A 54 7.15 -20.80 1.76
N LEU A 55 6.54 -21.66 0.94
CA LEU A 55 7.04 -23.02 0.69
C LEU A 55 8.41 -23.01 0.01
N ASN A 56 8.66 -22.10 -0.93
CA ASN A 56 9.97 -21.93 -1.56
C ASN A 56 11.02 -21.50 -0.53
N THR A 57 10.71 -20.52 0.33
CA THR A 57 11.63 -20.10 1.39
C THR A 57 11.96 -21.24 2.37
N VAL A 58 10.97 -22.05 2.74
CA VAL A 58 11.20 -23.24 3.58
C VAL A 58 12.08 -24.26 2.86
N SER A 59 11.83 -24.51 1.56
CA SER A 59 12.64 -25.42 0.74
C SER A 59 14.11 -25.00 0.71
N LEU A 60 14.38 -23.71 0.51
CA LEU A 60 15.74 -23.15 0.55
C LEU A 60 16.38 -23.27 1.94
N ALA A 61 15.61 -23.01 3.00
CA ALA A 61 16.09 -23.14 4.38
C ALA A 61 16.38 -24.59 4.81
N CYS A 62 15.75 -25.57 4.16
CA CYS A 62 16.00 -26.99 4.42
C CYS A 62 17.33 -27.51 3.84
N LYS A 63 18.03 -26.72 3.01
CA LYS A 63 19.35 -27.09 2.48
C LYS A 63 20.36 -27.15 3.63
N HIS A 64 20.97 -28.32 3.85
CA HIS A 64 21.94 -28.54 4.93
C HIS A 64 23.15 -29.34 4.44
N TYR A 65 24.29 -29.19 5.11
CA TYR A 65 25.48 -30.01 4.85
C TYR A 65 25.77 -30.94 6.04
N PRO A 66 26.06 -32.24 5.82
CA PRO A 66 26.00 -32.96 4.54
C PRO A 66 24.56 -33.31 4.18
N SER A 67 24.16 -33.10 2.93
CA SER A 67 22.89 -33.60 2.38
C SER A 67 23.15 -34.74 1.40
N GLY A 68 22.23 -35.71 1.33
CA GLY A 68 22.36 -36.81 0.38
C GLY A 68 21.96 -36.38 -1.03
N HIS A 69 22.58 -36.94 -2.06
CA HIS A 69 22.29 -36.62 -3.48
C HIS A 69 20.81 -36.70 -3.87
N ARG A 70 20.04 -37.63 -3.27
CA ARG A 70 18.58 -37.71 -3.52
C ARG A 70 17.84 -36.49 -2.98
N PHE A 71 18.26 -35.95 -1.85
CA PHE A 71 17.66 -34.77 -1.23
C PHE A 71 17.98 -33.51 -2.04
N GLU A 72 19.24 -33.34 -2.46
CA GLU A 72 19.66 -32.25 -3.34
C GLU A 72 18.88 -32.27 -4.66
N TYR A 73 18.75 -33.43 -5.31
CA TYR A 73 17.97 -33.57 -6.54
C TYR A 73 16.49 -33.17 -6.35
N VAL A 74 15.87 -33.57 -5.23
CA VAL A 74 14.49 -33.18 -4.94
C VAL A 74 14.37 -31.68 -4.74
N LEU A 75 15.31 -31.04 -4.05
CA LEU A 75 15.33 -29.58 -3.86
C LEU A 75 15.49 -28.85 -5.21
N ASP A 76 16.33 -29.35 -6.12
CA ASP A 76 16.51 -28.77 -7.45
C ASP A 76 15.23 -28.87 -8.30
N VAL A 77 14.54 -30.01 -8.24
CA VAL A 77 13.24 -30.18 -8.91
C VAL A 77 12.20 -29.22 -8.32
N LEU A 78 12.17 -29.05 -7.00
CA LEU A 78 11.27 -28.10 -6.34
C LEU A 78 11.57 -26.65 -6.76
N ASN A 79 12.84 -26.25 -6.79
CA ASN A 79 13.25 -24.92 -7.25
C ASN A 79 12.81 -24.64 -8.70
N LEU A 80 12.90 -25.64 -9.58
CA LEU A 80 12.40 -25.55 -10.95
C LEU A 80 10.88 -25.38 -11.00
N VAL A 81 10.14 -26.15 -10.20
CA VAL A 81 8.68 -26.05 -10.12
C VAL A 81 8.25 -24.68 -9.61
N PHE A 82 8.87 -24.17 -8.54
CA PHE A 82 8.57 -22.84 -8.00
C PHE A 82 8.85 -21.73 -9.01
N THR A 83 10.01 -21.79 -9.69
CA THR A 83 10.35 -20.86 -10.77
C THR A 83 9.30 -20.90 -11.90
N GLY A 84 8.84 -22.10 -12.28
CA GLY A 84 7.77 -22.28 -13.26
C GLY A 84 6.47 -21.61 -12.83
N VAL A 85 6.06 -21.76 -11.56
CA VAL A 85 4.84 -21.13 -11.04
C VAL A 85 4.95 -19.60 -11.06
N PHE A 86 6.07 -19.02 -10.62
CA PHE A 86 6.28 -17.56 -10.69
C PHE A 86 6.31 -17.04 -12.14
N ALA A 87 6.86 -17.84 -13.07
CA ALA A 87 6.80 -17.51 -14.49
C ALA A 87 5.36 -17.51 -15.03
N PHE A 88 4.55 -18.52 -14.65
CA PHE A 88 3.13 -18.53 -15.00
C PHE A 88 2.36 -17.36 -14.39
N GLU A 89 2.63 -17.01 -13.14
CA GLU A 89 2.05 -15.83 -12.51
C GLU A 89 2.36 -14.57 -13.32
N ALA A 90 3.64 -14.32 -13.62
CA ALA A 90 4.07 -13.17 -14.42
C ALA A 90 3.38 -13.17 -15.79
N PHE A 91 3.32 -14.31 -16.46
CA PHE A 91 2.63 -14.47 -17.75
C PHE A 91 1.13 -14.10 -17.67
N PHE A 92 0.40 -14.65 -16.70
CA PHE A 92 -1.02 -14.33 -16.52
C PHE A 92 -1.24 -12.86 -16.15
N LYS A 93 -0.38 -12.27 -15.30
CA LYS A 93 -0.43 -10.83 -14.96
C LYS A 93 -0.16 -9.94 -16.18
N ILE A 94 0.79 -10.29 -17.06
CA ILE A 94 1.08 -9.56 -18.31
C ILE A 94 -0.14 -9.57 -19.24
N ILE A 95 -0.80 -10.72 -19.40
CA ILE A 95 -2.04 -10.83 -20.20
C ILE A 95 -3.18 -10.02 -19.57
N ALA A 96 -3.35 -10.12 -18.24
CA ALA A 96 -4.41 -9.44 -17.52
C ALA A 96 -4.29 -7.90 -17.57
N LEU A 97 -3.07 -7.37 -17.44
CA LEU A 97 -2.84 -5.94 -17.25
C LEU A 97 -2.39 -5.21 -18.54
N ASN A 98 -2.04 -5.94 -19.60
CA ASN A 98 -1.18 -5.49 -20.71
C ASN A 98 0.24 -5.12 -20.24
N PRO A 99 1.26 -5.29 -21.11
CA PRO A 99 2.65 -4.99 -20.76
C PRO A 99 2.87 -3.59 -20.20
N LYS A 100 2.19 -2.58 -20.75
CA LYS A 100 2.33 -1.18 -20.32
C LYS A 100 1.92 -0.95 -18.86
N ASN A 101 0.84 -1.59 -18.38
CA ASN A 101 0.43 -1.41 -16.98
C ASN A 101 1.16 -2.38 -16.05
N TYR A 102 1.52 -3.57 -16.54
CA TYR A 102 2.32 -4.53 -15.78
C TYR A 102 3.68 -3.93 -15.39
N PHE A 103 4.45 -3.43 -16.35
CA PHE A 103 5.75 -2.78 -16.09
C PHE A 103 5.63 -1.36 -15.52
N GLY A 104 4.43 -0.78 -15.51
CA GLY A 104 4.17 0.48 -14.81
C GLY A 104 4.12 0.32 -13.29
N ASP A 105 3.83 -0.89 -12.79
CA ASP A 105 3.90 -1.23 -11.38
C ASP A 105 5.30 -1.75 -11.03
N ARG A 106 5.95 -1.08 -10.07
CA ARG A 106 7.32 -1.39 -9.66
C ARG A 106 7.44 -2.78 -9.04
N TRP A 107 6.39 -3.26 -8.36
CA TRP A 107 6.39 -4.58 -7.74
C TRP A 107 6.30 -5.69 -8.78
N ASN A 108 5.41 -5.54 -9.77
CA ASN A 108 5.34 -6.49 -10.88
C ASN A 108 6.63 -6.50 -11.72
N ALA A 109 7.25 -5.33 -11.93
CA ALA A 109 8.55 -5.25 -12.60
C ALA A 109 9.66 -5.96 -11.78
N PHE A 110 9.65 -5.81 -10.46
CA PHE A 110 10.57 -6.54 -9.57
C PHE A 110 10.34 -8.06 -9.66
N ASP A 111 9.10 -8.53 -9.55
CA ASP A 111 8.77 -9.96 -9.68
C ASP A 111 9.26 -10.53 -11.02
N PHE A 112 9.09 -9.78 -12.11
CA PHE A 112 9.57 -10.18 -13.44
C PHE A 112 11.10 -10.31 -13.49
N ILE A 113 11.84 -9.40 -12.84
CA ILE A 113 13.29 -9.48 -12.74
C ILE A 113 13.71 -10.71 -11.94
N ILE A 114 13.02 -11.02 -10.84
CA ILE A 114 13.29 -12.22 -10.04
C ILE A 114 13.09 -13.48 -10.90
N VAL A 115 11.99 -13.58 -11.64
CA VAL A 115 11.74 -14.71 -12.55
C VAL A 115 12.84 -14.84 -13.61
N LEU A 116 13.25 -13.75 -14.25
CA LEU A 116 14.36 -13.77 -15.21
C LEU A 116 15.67 -14.21 -14.58
N GLY A 117 15.98 -13.68 -13.38
CA GLY A 117 17.16 -14.06 -12.61
C GLY A 117 17.18 -15.55 -12.29
N SER A 118 16.04 -16.13 -11.90
CA SER A 118 15.93 -17.58 -11.64
C SER A 118 16.14 -18.43 -12.89
N PHE A 119 15.67 -17.99 -14.07
CA PHE A 119 15.99 -18.70 -15.32
C PHE A 119 17.48 -18.65 -15.66
N ILE A 120 18.12 -17.49 -15.47
CA ILE A 120 19.56 -17.33 -15.67
C ILE A 120 20.31 -18.24 -14.71
N ASP A 121 19.97 -18.23 -13.42
CA ASP A 121 20.59 -19.09 -12.40
C ASP A 121 20.46 -20.58 -12.72
N ILE A 122 19.29 -21.05 -13.15
CA ILE A 122 19.10 -22.45 -13.57
C ILE A 122 19.96 -22.80 -14.80
N ILE A 123 20.08 -21.89 -15.76
CA ILE A 123 20.89 -22.08 -16.96
C ILE A 123 22.38 -22.13 -16.60
N TYR A 124 22.85 -21.17 -15.81
CA TYR A 124 24.24 -21.07 -15.39
C TYR A 124 24.64 -22.17 -14.41
N GLY A 125 23.77 -22.56 -13.47
CA GLY A 125 24.02 -23.68 -12.56
C GLY A 125 24.22 -25.01 -13.28
N LYS A 126 23.62 -25.18 -14.47
CA LYS A 126 23.87 -26.33 -15.35
C LYS A 126 25.14 -26.21 -16.20
N LEU A 127 25.60 -24.99 -16.48
CA LEU A 127 26.73 -24.71 -17.38
C LEU A 127 28.05 -24.45 -16.65
N SER A 128 28.01 -23.97 -15.40
CA SER A 128 29.20 -23.61 -14.61
C SER A 128 28.89 -23.71 -13.10
N PRO A 129 29.09 -24.88 -12.49
CA PRO A 129 28.78 -25.13 -11.07
C PRO A 129 29.54 -24.26 -10.04
N GLY A 130 30.54 -23.46 -10.45
CA GLY A 130 31.40 -22.67 -9.54
C GLY A 130 31.16 -21.15 -9.54
N ALA A 131 30.17 -20.64 -10.27
CA ALA A 131 30.07 -19.20 -10.57
C ALA A 131 29.24 -18.36 -9.56
N THR A 132 28.50 -18.97 -8.63
CA THR A 132 27.48 -18.27 -7.83
C THR A 132 27.97 -17.57 -6.56
N GLY A 133 29.26 -17.68 -6.20
CA GLY A 133 29.86 -16.83 -5.15
C GLY A 133 29.34 -17.05 -3.73
N GLU A 134 28.49 -18.05 -3.48
CA GLU A 134 28.02 -18.43 -2.12
C GLU A 134 29.13 -18.99 -1.24
N ALA A 135 30.31 -19.24 -1.81
CA ALA A 135 31.41 -19.92 -1.17
C ALA A 135 32.68 -19.04 -1.09
N TRP A 136 32.59 -17.84 -0.50
CA TRP A 136 33.76 -16.99 -0.28
C TRP A 136 34.89 -17.70 0.49
N GLN A 137 34.52 -18.67 1.33
CA GLN A 137 35.44 -19.57 2.01
C GLN A 137 36.17 -20.47 1.01
N GLU A 138 35.46 -21.07 0.06
CA GLU A 138 36.07 -21.89 -1.00
C GLU A 138 36.95 -21.04 -1.92
N VAL A 139 36.54 -19.81 -2.25
CA VAL A 139 37.37 -18.87 -3.00
C VAL A 139 38.64 -18.54 -2.23
N MET A 140 38.53 -18.22 -0.94
CA MET A 140 39.69 -17.98 -0.07
C MET A 140 40.61 -19.20 -0.02
N LEU A 141 40.07 -20.41 0.10
CA LEU A 141 40.84 -21.64 0.10
C LEU A 141 41.50 -21.92 -1.25
N SER A 142 40.83 -21.59 -2.37
CA SER A 142 41.36 -21.71 -3.73
C SER A 142 42.50 -20.72 -4.03
N CYS A 143 42.60 -19.64 -3.26
CA CYS A 143 43.71 -18.68 -3.33
C CYS A 143 44.81 -18.94 -2.29
N SER A 144 44.58 -19.87 -1.35
CA SER A 144 45.53 -20.17 -0.28
C SER A 144 46.62 -21.14 -0.74
N ASP A 145 47.78 -21.12 -0.05
CA ASP A 145 48.90 -22.01 -0.37
C ASP A 145 48.57 -23.45 0.04
N ARG A 146 47.90 -24.16 -0.87
CA ARG A 146 47.47 -25.56 -0.74
C ARG A 146 47.98 -26.38 -1.90
N GLU A 147 48.14 -27.69 -1.67
CA GLU A 147 48.68 -28.60 -2.68
C GLU A 147 47.80 -28.72 -3.94
N GLU A 148 46.51 -28.46 -3.76
CA GLU A 148 45.48 -28.51 -4.79
C GLU A 148 45.51 -27.27 -5.71
N VAL A 149 46.15 -26.17 -5.27
CA VAL A 149 46.17 -24.89 -6.00
C VAL A 149 47.39 -24.83 -6.91
N ARG A 150 47.19 -25.22 -8.17
CA ARG A 150 48.24 -25.27 -9.20
C ARG A 150 48.26 -24.02 -10.07
N CYS A 151 49.45 -23.72 -10.60
CA CYS A 151 49.63 -22.63 -11.55
C CYS A 151 48.96 -22.95 -12.91
N ASP A 152 48.51 -21.90 -13.59
CA ASP A 152 47.98 -22.01 -14.95
C ASP A 152 49.05 -22.57 -15.92
N PRO A 153 48.71 -23.51 -16.82
CA PRO A 153 49.66 -24.09 -17.78
C PRO A 153 50.41 -23.08 -18.68
N LEU A 154 49.86 -21.89 -18.87
CA LEU A 154 50.47 -20.80 -19.65
C LEU A 154 51.46 -19.97 -18.83
N SER A 155 51.50 -20.12 -17.52
CA SER A 155 52.38 -19.36 -16.63
C SER A 155 53.85 -19.80 -16.79
N ASP A 156 54.77 -18.87 -16.52
CA ASP A 156 56.19 -19.16 -16.61
C ASP A 156 56.67 -20.09 -15.47
N ASP A 157 55.99 -20.04 -14.33
CA ASP A 157 56.23 -20.95 -13.20
C ASP A 157 55.85 -22.39 -13.55
N TYR A 158 54.73 -22.61 -14.24
CA TYR A 158 54.34 -23.95 -14.72
C TYR A 158 55.27 -24.49 -15.80
N LYS A 159 55.74 -23.62 -16.72
CA LYS A 159 56.71 -24.01 -17.76
C LYS A 159 58.05 -24.43 -17.15
N ARG A 160 58.43 -23.86 -16.00
CA ARG A 160 59.66 -24.18 -15.27
C ARG A 160 59.49 -25.42 -14.40
N ASP A 161 58.36 -25.56 -13.72
CA ASP A 161 58.00 -26.72 -12.90
C ASP A 161 56.51 -27.04 -13.07
N ARG A 162 56.21 -28.23 -13.61
CA ARG A 162 54.82 -28.68 -13.83
C ARG A 162 54.04 -28.88 -12.53
N GLU A 163 54.73 -28.95 -11.40
CA GLU A 163 54.12 -29.05 -10.08
C GLU A 163 54.08 -27.71 -9.31
N ALA A 164 54.42 -26.60 -9.96
CA ALA A 164 54.39 -25.27 -9.34
C ALA A 164 53.01 -24.93 -8.73
N ARG A 165 53.05 -24.44 -7.49
CA ARG A 165 51.89 -23.96 -6.72
C ARG A 165 51.82 -22.45 -6.81
N CYS A 166 50.61 -21.91 -6.93
CA CYS A 166 50.38 -20.47 -7.11
C CYS A 166 49.51 -19.83 -6.01
N GLY A 167 49.24 -20.56 -4.92
CA GLY A 167 48.49 -20.04 -3.78
C GLY A 167 49.35 -19.21 -2.83
N VAL A 168 48.74 -18.27 -2.10
CA VAL A 168 49.43 -17.43 -1.10
C VAL A 168 48.69 -17.46 0.24
N ASN A 169 49.42 -17.69 1.35
CA ASN A 169 48.83 -17.65 2.70
C ASN A 169 48.34 -16.26 3.12
N PHE A 170 48.69 -15.20 2.38
CA PHE A 170 48.12 -13.87 2.55
C PHE A 170 46.62 -13.81 2.21
N ALA A 171 46.07 -14.81 1.52
CA ALA A 171 44.64 -14.91 1.24
C ALA A 171 43.80 -14.90 2.55
N TYR A 172 44.23 -15.57 3.62
CA TYR A 172 43.50 -15.62 4.89
C TYR A 172 43.28 -14.23 5.51
N PRO A 173 44.33 -13.44 5.84
CA PRO A 173 44.14 -12.10 6.40
C PRO A 173 43.45 -11.14 5.44
N TYR A 174 43.66 -11.27 4.12
CA TYR A 174 42.97 -10.45 3.11
C TYR A 174 41.45 -10.66 3.14
N PHE A 175 40.98 -11.90 2.96
CA PHE A 175 39.54 -12.18 2.90
C PHE A 175 38.85 -11.95 4.24
N ILE A 176 39.48 -12.29 5.37
CA ILE A 176 38.91 -12.05 6.71
C ILE A 176 38.78 -10.55 6.99
N SER A 177 39.82 -9.75 6.73
CA SER A 177 39.77 -8.29 6.95
C SER A 177 38.79 -7.60 6.01
N PHE A 178 38.74 -8.01 4.75
CA PHE A 178 37.77 -7.52 3.76
C PHE A 178 36.34 -7.78 4.22
N PHE A 179 36.05 -9.00 4.70
CA PHE A 179 34.71 -9.35 5.18
C PHE A 179 34.31 -8.58 6.45
N MET A 180 35.24 -8.42 7.40
CA MET A 180 35.02 -7.62 8.62
C MET A 180 34.73 -6.15 8.29
N LEU A 181 35.52 -5.56 7.38
CA LEU A 181 35.35 -4.17 6.96
C LEU A 181 34.04 -3.97 6.17
N CYS A 182 33.73 -4.88 5.25
CA CYS A 182 32.48 -4.85 4.50
C CYS A 182 31.26 -4.98 5.41
N SER A 183 31.28 -5.94 6.34
CA SER A 183 30.21 -6.13 7.34
C SER A 183 30.02 -4.88 8.21
N PHE A 184 31.11 -4.27 8.68
CA PHE A 184 31.06 -3.01 9.44
C PHE A 184 30.41 -1.88 8.63
N LEU A 185 30.79 -1.71 7.36
CA LEU A 185 30.21 -0.69 6.49
C LEU A 185 28.71 -0.94 6.24
N VAL A 186 28.31 -2.18 5.99
CA VAL A 186 26.90 -2.56 5.76
C VAL A 186 26.06 -2.32 7.02
N ILE A 187 26.55 -2.69 8.20
CA ILE A 187 25.85 -2.42 9.46
C ILE A 187 25.71 -0.92 9.70
N ASN A 188 26.76 -0.13 9.48
CA ASN A 188 26.69 1.32 9.66
C ASN A 188 25.73 1.98 8.68
N LEU A 189 25.66 1.51 7.43
CA LEU A 189 24.67 1.95 6.46
C LEU A 189 23.25 1.62 6.95
N PHE A 190 23.03 0.40 7.45
CA PHE A 190 21.73 -0.03 7.97
C PHE A 190 21.29 0.80 9.17
N VAL A 191 22.19 1.07 10.12
CA VAL A 191 21.92 1.94 11.27
C VAL A 191 21.55 3.35 10.81
N ALA A 192 22.28 3.92 9.85
CA ALA A 192 21.97 5.25 9.30
C ALA A 192 20.56 5.29 8.68
N VAL A 193 20.22 4.29 7.85
CA VAL A 193 18.89 4.19 7.24
C VAL A 193 17.79 4.01 8.29
N ILE A 194 18.03 3.19 9.33
CA ILE A 194 17.06 3.04 10.42
C ILE A 194 16.87 4.37 11.16
N MET A 195 17.95 5.09 11.47
CA MET A 195 17.86 6.37 12.18
C MET A 195 17.04 7.39 11.38
N ASP A 196 17.23 7.47 10.06
CA ASP A 196 16.44 8.34 9.19
C ASP A 196 14.96 7.93 9.11
N ASN A 197 14.65 6.64 9.34
CA ASN A 197 13.30 6.09 9.30
C ASN A 197 12.70 5.80 10.68
N PHE A 198 13.39 6.13 11.78
CA PHE A 198 12.99 5.77 13.14
C PHE A 198 11.66 6.43 13.54
N ASP A 199 11.42 7.64 13.04
CA ASP A 199 10.15 8.37 13.19
C ASP A 199 8.97 7.67 12.51
N TYR A 200 9.21 6.95 11.40
CA TYR A 200 8.20 6.11 10.78
C TYR A 200 7.93 4.86 11.62
N LEU A 201 8.99 4.24 12.16
CA LEU A 201 8.93 3.00 12.93
C LEU A 201 8.26 3.17 14.32
N THR A 202 8.46 4.30 14.98
CA THR A 202 7.94 4.58 16.34
C THR A 202 6.58 5.28 16.36
N ARG A 203 5.94 5.44 15.21
CA ARG A 203 4.65 6.16 15.14
C ARG A 203 3.52 5.34 15.77
N ASP A 204 2.79 5.96 16.69
CA ASP A 204 1.56 5.38 17.26
C ASP A 204 0.53 5.09 16.15
N TRP A 205 0.34 3.81 15.80
CA TRP A 205 -0.58 3.33 14.76
C TRP A 205 -2.06 3.59 15.07
N SER A 206 -2.39 3.93 16.32
CA SER A 206 -3.74 4.29 16.76
C SER A 206 -4.18 5.67 16.29
N ILE A 207 -3.25 6.50 15.83
CA ILE A 207 -3.50 7.84 15.27
C ILE A 207 -3.58 7.75 13.75
N LEU A 208 -4.49 8.53 13.14
CA LEU A 208 -4.69 8.61 11.69
C LEU A 208 -3.34 8.57 10.92
N GLY A 209 -3.24 7.67 9.94
CA GLY A 209 -1.98 7.28 9.29
C GLY A 209 -1.94 7.60 7.80
N PRO A 210 -0.76 7.76 7.17
CA PRO A 210 -0.65 7.80 5.71
C PRO A 210 -1.31 6.59 5.05
N HIS A 211 -1.14 5.40 5.63
CA HIS A 211 -1.76 4.17 5.16
C HIS A 211 -3.30 4.24 5.13
N HIS A 212 -3.93 4.94 6.09
CA HIS A 212 -5.38 5.16 6.07
C HIS A 212 -5.80 6.09 4.92
N LEU A 213 -4.98 7.11 4.60
CA LEU A 213 -5.23 8.01 3.47
C LEU A 213 -5.00 7.30 2.12
N GLU A 214 -4.01 6.41 2.05
CA GLU A 214 -3.77 5.54 0.90
C GLU A 214 -4.89 4.50 0.72
N GLU A 215 -5.42 3.93 1.81
CA GLU A 215 -6.60 3.06 1.80
C GLU A 215 -7.81 3.80 1.19
N PHE A 216 -8.02 5.08 1.55
CA PHE A 216 -9.04 5.92 0.93
C PHE A 216 -8.81 6.09 -0.58
N VAL A 217 -7.59 6.43 -1.02
CA VAL A 217 -7.27 6.61 -2.44
C VAL A 217 -7.52 5.31 -3.22
N ARG A 218 -7.10 4.17 -2.66
CA ARG A 218 -7.32 2.84 -3.24
C ARG A 218 -8.81 2.51 -3.33
N LEU A 219 -9.58 2.69 -2.26
CA LEU A 219 -11.00 2.37 -2.25
C LEU A 219 -11.82 3.34 -3.11
N TRP A 220 -11.40 4.60 -3.25
CA TRP A 220 -12.01 5.54 -4.18
C TRP A 220 -11.90 5.06 -5.63
N SER A 221 -10.76 4.47 -6.01
CA SER A 221 -10.54 3.94 -7.38
C SER A 221 -11.49 2.79 -7.77
N GLU A 222 -12.17 2.15 -6.80
CA GLU A 222 -13.23 1.18 -7.10
C GLU A 222 -14.49 1.84 -7.65
N TYR A 223 -14.77 3.08 -7.23
CA TYR A 223 -15.94 3.86 -7.63
C TYR A 223 -15.63 4.83 -8.79
N ASP A 224 -14.36 5.24 -8.94
CA ASP A 224 -13.88 6.10 -10.03
C ASP A 224 -12.65 5.46 -10.75
N PRO A 225 -12.85 4.41 -11.56
CA PRO A 225 -11.74 3.70 -12.21
C PRO A 225 -10.93 4.57 -13.19
N ASP A 226 -11.59 5.55 -13.81
CA ASP A 226 -10.98 6.45 -14.80
C ASP A 226 -10.24 7.64 -14.16
N ALA A 227 -10.27 7.76 -12.83
CA ALA A 227 -9.66 8.86 -12.08
C ALA A 227 -10.19 10.25 -12.50
N LYS A 228 -11.50 10.37 -12.72
CA LYS A 228 -12.18 11.64 -13.04
C LYS A 228 -12.15 12.63 -11.86
N GLY A 229 -11.95 12.12 -10.65
CA GLY A 229 -11.89 12.89 -9.41
C GLY A 229 -13.26 13.23 -8.83
N ARG A 230 -14.35 12.60 -9.29
CA ARG A 230 -15.72 12.86 -8.82
C ARG A 230 -16.54 11.57 -8.76
N ILE A 231 -17.31 11.38 -7.69
CA ILE A 231 -18.26 10.26 -7.53
C ILE A 231 -19.62 10.77 -7.06
N LYS A 232 -20.68 9.96 -7.15
CA LYS A 232 -22.01 10.34 -6.65
C LYS A 232 -22.03 10.31 -5.11
N HIS A 233 -22.80 11.21 -4.50
CA HIS A 233 -22.90 11.30 -3.02
C HIS A 233 -23.41 10.02 -2.33
N LEU A 234 -24.13 9.16 -3.05
CA LEU A 234 -24.60 7.85 -2.56
C LEU A 234 -23.42 6.87 -2.39
N ASP A 235 -22.49 6.86 -3.35
CA ASP A 235 -21.30 6.00 -3.34
C ASP A 235 -20.33 6.37 -2.22
N VAL A 236 -20.36 7.63 -1.77
CA VAL A 236 -19.59 8.08 -0.60
C VAL A 236 -20.01 7.34 0.66
N VAL A 237 -21.31 7.09 0.87
CA VAL A 237 -21.78 6.37 2.06
C VAL A 237 -21.25 4.94 2.07
N THR A 238 -21.30 4.26 0.92
CA THR A 238 -20.78 2.90 0.77
C THR A 238 -19.26 2.85 0.87
N LEU A 239 -18.57 3.88 0.37
CA LEU A 239 -17.12 4.04 0.50
C LEU A 239 -16.71 4.18 1.98
N LEU A 240 -17.36 5.05 2.75
CA LEU A 240 -17.05 5.25 4.18
C LEU A 240 -17.28 4.01 5.05
N ARG A 241 -18.22 3.16 4.65
CA ARG A 241 -18.46 1.85 5.29
C ARG A 241 -17.45 0.78 4.88
N LYS A 242 -16.73 0.96 3.76
CA LYS A 242 -15.64 0.06 3.36
C LYS A 242 -14.31 0.43 4.04
N ILE A 243 -14.06 1.73 4.24
CA ILE A 243 -12.82 2.22 4.87
C ILE A 243 -12.82 1.86 6.36
N SER A 244 -11.68 1.38 6.84
CA SER A 244 -11.49 0.97 8.23
C SER A 244 -11.38 2.19 9.17
N PRO A 245 -11.79 2.08 10.47
CA PRO A 245 -11.46 3.09 11.48
C PRO A 245 -9.93 3.30 11.56
N PRO A 246 -9.43 4.52 11.84
CA PRO A 246 -10.14 5.70 12.35
C PRO A 246 -10.64 6.67 11.27
N LEU A 247 -10.32 6.46 9.99
CA LEU A 247 -10.74 7.37 8.92
C LEU A 247 -12.19 7.11 8.47
N GLY A 248 -12.56 5.84 8.33
CA GLY A 248 -13.90 5.37 7.99
C GLY A 248 -14.62 4.73 9.18
N PHE A 249 -15.59 3.85 8.88
CA PHE A 249 -16.40 3.19 9.92
C PHE A 249 -16.32 1.66 9.93
N GLY A 250 -15.81 1.06 8.86
CA GLY A 250 -15.87 -0.38 8.66
C GLY A 250 -17.28 -0.92 8.37
N LYS A 251 -17.34 -2.21 8.02
CA LYS A 251 -18.53 -2.87 7.44
C LYS A 251 -19.74 -2.92 8.40
N LEU A 252 -19.47 -2.98 9.69
CA LEU A 252 -20.48 -3.11 10.77
C LEU A 252 -21.24 -1.80 11.02
N CYS A 253 -20.82 -0.69 10.41
CA CYS A 253 -21.43 0.61 10.66
C CYS A 253 -22.85 0.73 10.08
N PRO A 254 -23.84 1.13 10.91
CA PRO A 254 -25.18 1.45 10.45
C PRO A 254 -25.18 2.64 9.49
N HIS A 255 -26.01 2.57 8.43
CA HIS A 255 -26.14 3.63 7.43
C HIS A 255 -26.39 5.01 8.04
N ARG A 256 -27.21 5.08 9.11
CA ARG A 256 -27.56 6.33 9.79
C ARG A 256 -26.34 7.03 10.44
N LEU A 257 -25.40 6.28 11.00
CA LEU A 257 -24.20 6.84 11.62
C LEU A 257 -23.28 7.46 10.54
N ALA A 258 -23.14 6.78 9.40
CA ALA A 258 -22.42 7.31 8.25
C ALA A 258 -23.07 8.60 7.70
N CYS A 259 -24.40 8.64 7.57
CA CYS A 259 -25.12 9.87 7.19
C CYS A 259 -24.90 11.00 8.20
N LYS A 260 -24.96 10.72 9.51
CA LYS A 260 -24.72 11.74 10.56
C LYS A 260 -23.32 12.35 10.42
N ARG A 261 -22.31 11.54 10.08
CA ARG A 261 -20.95 12.05 9.81
C ARG A 261 -20.87 12.89 8.55
N LEU A 262 -21.54 12.48 7.48
CA LEU A 262 -21.61 13.27 6.24
C LEU A 262 -22.22 14.65 6.48
N VAL A 263 -23.21 14.74 7.38
CA VAL A 263 -23.75 16.03 7.83
C VAL A 263 -22.68 16.89 8.51
N SER A 264 -21.88 16.32 9.41
CA SER A 264 -20.81 17.06 10.09
C SER A 264 -19.65 17.48 9.19
N MET A 265 -19.47 16.84 8.03
CA MET A 265 -18.35 17.11 7.11
C MET A 265 -18.57 18.32 6.20
N ASN A 266 -19.81 18.81 6.09
CA ASN A 266 -20.21 20.00 5.33
C ASN A 266 -19.53 20.18 3.94
N MET A 267 -19.35 19.09 3.21
CA MET A 267 -18.69 19.09 1.90
C MET A 267 -19.62 19.67 0.82
N PRO A 268 -19.12 20.47 -0.14
CA PRO A 268 -19.92 20.99 -1.24
C PRO A 268 -20.43 19.88 -2.16
N LEU A 269 -21.66 20.05 -2.66
CA LEU A 269 -22.29 19.15 -3.64
C LEU A 269 -22.39 19.87 -4.98
N ASN A 270 -21.95 19.22 -6.06
CA ASN A 270 -22.14 19.75 -7.41
C ASN A 270 -23.61 19.62 -7.84
N SER A 271 -24.03 20.41 -8.84
CA SER A 271 -25.40 20.40 -9.37
C SER A 271 -25.87 19.05 -9.91
N ASP A 272 -24.94 18.19 -10.33
CA ASP A 272 -25.21 16.84 -10.81
C ASP A 272 -25.25 15.77 -9.69
N GLY A 273 -25.17 16.19 -8.42
CA GLY A 273 -25.16 15.31 -7.26
C GLY A 273 -23.84 14.56 -7.04
N THR A 274 -22.74 15.02 -7.66
CA THR A 274 -21.39 14.49 -7.43
C THR A 274 -20.62 15.29 -6.39
N VAL A 275 -19.60 14.65 -5.84
CA VAL A 275 -18.65 15.22 -4.88
C VAL A 275 -17.22 15.03 -5.38
N CYS A 276 -16.33 15.97 -5.07
CA CYS A 276 -14.93 15.92 -5.51
C CYS A 276 -14.06 15.07 -4.58
N PHE A 277 -13.03 14.43 -5.15
CA PHE A 277 -12.03 13.62 -4.45
C PHE A 277 -11.32 14.40 -3.34
N ASN A 278 -10.68 15.53 -3.66
CA ASN A 278 -9.93 16.34 -2.70
C ASN A 278 -10.85 16.91 -1.62
N ALA A 279 -12.06 17.35 -1.98
CA ALA A 279 -13.04 17.86 -1.03
C ALA A 279 -13.47 16.77 -0.03
N THR A 280 -13.70 15.54 -0.49
CA THR A 280 -14.09 14.42 0.37
C THR A 280 -12.96 14.02 1.32
N LEU A 281 -11.76 13.84 0.77
CA LEU A 281 -10.58 13.46 1.56
C LEU A 281 -10.24 14.51 2.61
N PHE A 282 -10.27 15.79 2.23
CA PHE A 282 -10.00 16.88 3.15
C PHE A 282 -11.06 16.99 4.24
N ALA A 283 -12.34 16.86 3.91
CA ALA A 283 -13.42 16.89 4.90
C ALA A 283 -13.27 15.74 5.92
N LEU A 284 -12.86 14.55 5.47
CA LEU A 284 -12.58 13.42 6.36
C LEU A 284 -11.39 13.68 7.29
N VAL A 285 -10.28 14.21 6.76
CA VAL A 285 -9.10 14.58 7.56
C VAL A 285 -9.47 15.66 8.58
N ARG A 286 -10.16 16.73 8.13
CA ARG A 286 -10.60 17.85 8.98
C ARG A 286 -11.46 17.38 10.15
N THR A 287 -12.41 16.49 9.88
CA THR A 287 -13.39 16.03 10.88
C THR A 287 -12.80 15.00 11.84
N ASN A 288 -11.84 14.18 11.40
CA ASN A 288 -11.15 13.23 12.28
C ASN A 288 -10.11 13.92 13.18
N LEU A 289 -9.47 14.99 12.69
CA LEU A 289 -8.46 15.74 13.44
C LEU A 289 -8.99 16.99 14.16
N LYS A 290 -10.30 17.26 14.06
CA LYS A 290 -11.00 18.44 14.62
C LYS A 290 -10.30 19.77 14.26
N ILE A 291 -9.92 19.91 12.99
CA ILE A 291 -9.18 21.07 12.49
C ILE A 291 -10.16 22.21 12.18
N TYR A 292 -10.10 23.30 12.94
CA TYR A 292 -10.97 24.48 12.77
C TYR A 292 -12.46 24.05 12.64
N THR A 293 -12.95 23.27 13.60
CA THR A 293 -14.35 22.79 13.63
C THR A 293 -15.18 23.39 14.76
N GLU A 294 -14.57 24.21 15.61
CA GLU A 294 -15.24 24.82 16.77
C GLU A 294 -15.78 26.21 16.39
N GLY A 295 -16.95 26.57 16.96
CA GLY A 295 -17.60 27.86 16.71
C GLY A 295 -18.36 27.92 15.39
N ASN A 296 -18.41 29.11 14.79
CA ASN A 296 -19.09 29.35 13.51
C ASN A 296 -18.26 28.74 12.36
N ILE A 297 -18.89 27.86 11.56
CA ILE A 297 -18.24 27.19 10.42
C ILE A 297 -17.69 28.19 9.41
N ASP A 298 -18.39 29.30 9.18
CA ASP A 298 -17.97 30.31 8.19
C ASP A 298 -16.70 31.03 8.63
N GLU A 299 -16.62 31.42 9.91
CA GLU A 299 -15.43 32.03 10.49
C GLU A 299 -14.25 31.04 10.50
N ALA A 300 -14.52 29.80 10.92
CA ALA A 300 -13.51 28.74 10.93
C ALA A 300 -12.99 28.41 9.53
N ASN A 301 -13.85 28.47 8.50
CA ASN A 301 -13.47 28.31 7.10
C ASN A 301 -12.55 29.45 6.63
N GLU A 302 -12.86 30.71 6.97
CA GLU A 302 -12.04 31.85 6.57
C GLU A 302 -10.66 31.82 7.25
N GLN A 303 -10.62 31.49 8.54
CA GLN A 303 -9.36 31.27 9.27
C GLN A 303 -8.54 30.14 8.63
N LEU A 304 -9.16 29.01 8.32
CA LEU A 304 -8.50 27.88 7.66
C LEU A 304 -7.99 28.24 6.26
N ARG A 305 -8.77 28.99 5.47
CA ARG A 305 -8.36 29.49 4.14
C ARG A 305 -7.13 30.38 4.25
N SER A 306 -7.11 31.30 5.20
CA SER A 306 -5.95 32.18 5.43
C SER A 306 -4.69 31.38 5.82
N ALA A 307 -4.85 30.37 6.69
CA ALA A 307 -3.77 29.49 7.11
C ALA A 307 -3.22 28.66 5.94
N ILE A 308 -4.10 28.10 5.10
CA ILE A 308 -3.69 27.33 3.92
C ILE A 308 -2.96 28.21 2.90
N LYS A 309 -3.48 29.41 2.61
CA LYS A 309 -2.81 30.36 1.69
C LYS A 309 -1.42 30.77 2.18
N ARG A 310 -1.24 30.91 3.49
CA ARG A 310 0.05 31.25 4.10
C ARG A 310 1.07 30.11 4.01
N ILE A 311 0.64 28.87 4.27
CA ILE A 311 1.54 27.70 4.30
C ILE A 311 1.79 27.17 2.87
N TRP A 312 0.73 26.96 2.08
CA TRP A 312 0.78 26.41 0.73
C TRP A 312 0.42 27.47 -0.32
N LYS A 313 1.34 28.41 -0.54
CA LYS A 313 1.17 29.58 -1.43
C LYS A 313 0.78 29.25 -2.89
N ARG A 314 1.12 28.05 -3.37
CA ARG A 314 0.85 27.59 -4.75
C ARG A 314 -0.49 26.86 -4.92
N THR A 315 -1.31 26.77 -3.88
CA THR A 315 -2.60 26.06 -3.95
C THR A 315 -3.54 26.81 -4.89
N PRO A 316 -4.08 26.16 -5.94
CA PRO A 316 -5.02 26.81 -6.86
C PRO A 316 -6.27 27.29 -6.12
N VAL A 317 -6.73 28.53 -6.40
CA VAL A 317 -7.92 29.11 -5.75
C VAL A 317 -9.16 28.25 -5.97
N LYS A 318 -9.35 27.72 -7.19
CA LYS A 318 -10.44 26.79 -7.50
C LYS A 318 -10.46 25.56 -6.60
N MET A 319 -9.30 24.97 -6.33
CA MET A 319 -9.19 23.82 -5.42
C MET A 319 -9.49 24.24 -3.98
N LEU A 320 -9.02 25.41 -3.56
CA LEU A 320 -9.31 25.94 -2.23
C LEU A 320 -10.82 26.18 -2.04
N ASP A 321 -11.51 26.67 -3.07
CA ASP A 321 -12.97 26.88 -3.05
C ASP A 321 -13.75 25.57 -3.02
N GLU A 322 -13.27 24.52 -3.69
CA GLU A 322 -13.87 23.17 -3.62
C GLU A 322 -13.66 22.51 -2.25
N VAL A 323 -12.53 22.77 -1.59
CA VAL A 323 -12.15 22.08 -0.35
C VAL A 323 -12.61 22.82 0.90
N VAL A 324 -12.54 24.15 0.88
CA VAL A 324 -13.01 25.05 1.94
C VAL A 324 -13.80 26.19 1.27
N PRO A 325 -15.12 26.04 1.06
CA PRO A 325 -15.90 27.07 0.40
C PRO A 325 -15.89 28.40 1.19
N PRO A 326 -15.86 29.55 0.50
CA PRO A 326 -15.93 30.87 1.14
C PRO A 326 -17.31 31.10 1.77
N ALA A 327 -17.36 31.95 2.81
CA ALA A 327 -18.62 32.35 3.43
C ALA A 327 -19.48 33.19 2.45
N GLY A 328 -20.81 32.99 2.47
CA GLY A 328 -21.76 33.91 1.83
C GLY A 328 -22.37 33.52 0.49
N LYS A 329 -22.26 32.25 0.04
CA LYS A 329 -23.10 31.74 -1.06
C LYS A 329 -24.34 31.03 -0.50
N GLU A 330 -25.46 31.75 -0.43
CA GLU A 330 -26.72 31.22 0.11
C GLU A 330 -27.23 29.98 -0.65
N ASP A 331 -26.95 29.89 -1.95
CA ASP A 331 -27.39 28.81 -2.84
C ASP A 331 -26.52 27.53 -2.81
N ASP A 332 -25.41 27.52 -2.07
CA ASP A 332 -24.53 26.35 -2.06
C ASP A 332 -25.16 25.20 -1.24
N VAL A 333 -25.63 24.18 -1.97
CA VAL A 333 -26.10 22.92 -1.40
C VAL A 333 -24.88 22.11 -0.96
N THR A 334 -24.80 21.82 0.33
CA THR A 334 -23.79 20.89 0.85
C THR A 334 -24.39 19.51 1.01
N VAL A 335 -23.54 18.48 0.97
CA VAL A 335 -23.92 17.11 1.32
C VAL A 335 -24.61 17.07 2.68
N GLY A 336 -24.16 17.90 3.62
CA GLY A 336 -24.76 17.98 4.93
C GLY A 336 -26.17 18.56 4.93
N LYS A 337 -26.43 19.65 4.20
CA LYS A 337 -27.79 20.19 4.02
C LYS A 337 -28.70 19.12 3.41
N PHE A 338 -28.26 18.43 2.35
CA PHE A 338 -29.04 17.38 1.68
C PHE A 338 -29.39 16.21 2.61
N TYR A 339 -28.39 15.63 3.30
CA TYR A 339 -28.64 14.53 4.23
C TYR A 339 -29.39 14.97 5.49
N ALA A 340 -29.23 16.21 5.96
CA ALA A 340 -30.03 16.75 7.05
C ALA A 340 -31.51 16.84 6.65
N THR A 341 -31.81 17.38 5.47
CA THR A 341 -33.18 17.42 4.93
C THR A 341 -33.76 16.01 4.76
N PHE A 342 -32.98 15.07 4.21
CA PHE A 342 -33.39 13.67 4.09
C PHE A 342 -33.74 13.04 5.45
N LEU A 343 -32.88 13.25 6.47
CA LEU A 343 -33.12 12.74 7.81
C LEU A 343 -34.35 13.39 8.46
N ILE A 344 -34.54 14.69 8.31
CA ILE A 344 -35.73 15.41 8.82
C ILE A 344 -37.00 14.88 8.15
N GLN A 345 -36.98 14.69 6.83
CA GLN A 345 -38.11 14.13 6.09
C GLN A 345 -38.44 12.70 6.51
N ASP A 346 -37.43 11.83 6.71
CA ASP A 346 -37.64 10.46 7.21
C ASP A 346 -38.26 10.48 8.62
N TYR A 347 -37.75 11.33 9.51
CA TYR A 347 -38.32 11.51 10.85
C TYR A 347 -39.78 11.97 10.82
N PHE A 348 -40.08 12.97 9.99
CA PHE A 348 -41.43 13.49 9.85
C PHE A 348 -42.40 12.43 9.30
N ARG A 349 -41.98 11.65 8.29
CA ARG A 349 -42.77 10.53 7.75
C ARG A 349 -43.05 9.46 8.81
N ARG A 350 -42.04 9.09 9.62
CA ARG A 350 -42.22 8.15 10.73
C ARG A 350 -43.15 8.69 11.81
N PHE A 351 -43.02 9.98 12.14
CA PHE A 351 -43.92 10.64 13.08
C PHE A 351 -45.37 10.62 12.59
N LYS A 352 -45.60 11.01 11.32
CA LYS A 352 -46.93 10.95 10.70
C LYS A 352 -47.52 9.54 10.71
N LYS A 353 -46.72 8.53 10.37
CA LYS A 353 -47.13 7.12 10.41
C LYS A 353 -47.49 6.65 11.82
N ARG A 354 -46.75 7.09 12.85
CA ARG A 354 -47.10 6.80 14.27
C ARG A 354 -48.43 7.44 14.65
N LYS A 355 -48.64 8.72 14.32
CA LYS A 355 -49.91 9.42 14.54
C LYS A 355 -51.09 8.75 13.83
N GLU A 356 -50.89 8.25 12.60
CA GLU A 356 -51.91 7.50 11.86
C GLU A 356 -52.24 6.13 12.49
N LEU A 357 -51.25 5.44 13.08
CA LEU A 357 -51.46 4.19 13.81
C LEU A 357 -52.16 4.42 15.16
N GLU A 358 -51.78 5.46 15.89
CA GLU A 358 -52.45 5.93 17.11
C GLU A 358 -53.92 6.27 16.81
N ALA A 359 -54.20 6.99 15.73
CA ALA A 359 -55.55 7.33 15.30
C ALA A 359 -56.40 6.09 14.89
N LYS A 360 -55.75 4.99 14.52
CA LYS A 360 -56.40 3.71 14.19
C LYS A 360 -56.52 2.77 15.40
N GLY A 361 -56.15 3.21 16.60
CA GLY A 361 -56.23 2.41 17.83
C GLY A 361 -55.17 1.29 17.93
N ILE A 362 -54.16 1.29 17.06
CA ILE A 362 -53.09 0.29 17.05
C ILE A 362 -51.93 0.83 17.89
N MET A 363 -51.88 0.46 19.17
CA MET A 363 -50.78 0.81 20.07
C MET A 363 -49.50 0.08 19.63
N PRO A 364 -48.40 0.80 19.34
CA PRO A 364 -47.12 0.15 19.09
C PRO A 364 -46.65 -0.53 20.37
N THR A 365 -46.39 -1.84 20.31
CA THR A 365 -45.74 -2.57 21.40
C THR A 365 -44.41 -1.91 21.73
N HIS A 366 -44.30 -1.37 22.94
CA HIS A 366 -43.05 -0.82 23.47
C HIS A 366 -42.02 -1.95 23.64
N THR A 367 -41.27 -2.26 22.59
CA THR A 367 -40.04 -3.05 22.73
C THR A 367 -38.94 -2.14 23.29
N PRO A 368 -38.30 -2.50 24.43
CA PRO A 368 -37.34 -1.65 25.14
C PRO A 368 -36.04 -1.33 24.36
N GLN A 369 -35.88 -1.85 23.14
CA GLN A 369 -34.74 -1.53 22.28
C GLN A 369 -34.79 -0.13 21.65
N ALA A 370 -35.92 0.59 21.71
CA ALA A 370 -36.05 1.92 21.12
C ALA A 370 -35.49 3.07 21.98
N MET A 371 -35.21 2.84 23.28
CA MET A 371 -34.65 3.86 24.18
C MET A 371 -33.12 3.98 24.14
N ALA A 372 -32.41 3.03 23.52
CA ALA A 372 -30.94 3.01 23.53
C ALA A 372 -30.27 3.85 22.40
N LEU A 373 -31.05 4.62 21.61
CA LEU A 373 -30.54 5.36 20.43
C LEU A 373 -31.03 6.82 20.34
N GLN A 374 -31.50 7.39 21.44
CA GLN A 374 -31.48 8.85 21.65
C GLN A 374 -30.05 9.24 22.04
#